data_AF-A0A1I6PBG5-F1
#
_entry.id   AF-A0A1I6PBG5-F1
#
_cell.length_a   1.000
_cell.length_b   1.000
_cell.length_c   1.000
_cell.angle_alpha   90.00
_cell.angle_beta   90.00
_cell.angle_gamma   90.00
#
_symmetry.space_group_name_H-M   'P 1'
#
loop_
_entity.id
_entity.type
_entity.pdbx_description
1 polymer ?
#
loop_
_entity_poly.entity_id
_entity_poly.type
_entity_poly.pdbx_seq_one_letter_code
_entity_poly.pdbx_strand_id
1 'polypeptide(L)'
;MAKRAGTPADVDDPENAWREKARTLLRVEQRRQNLTYADIAERMQAIGIEETEVSVRNKISRGTFPATFMLQFMHVLGVNLIPFKPQLTGEFTLPPELLENLPQVRMTPEMVAALVGASKKE
;
A
#
# COMPACT_ATOMS: atom_id res chain seq x y z
N MET A 1 7.72 -28.47 16.51
CA MET A 1 8.35 -27.14 16.31
C MET A 1 7.24 -26.11 16.22
N ALA A 2 6.98 -25.39 17.31
CA ALA A 2 5.85 -24.48 17.42
C ALA A 2 6.16 -23.15 16.71
N LYS A 3 5.29 -22.77 15.77
CA LYS A 3 5.21 -21.42 15.22
C LYS A 3 4.97 -20.47 16.39
N ARG A 4 5.99 -19.74 16.83
CA ARG A 4 5.82 -18.59 17.72
C ARG A 4 5.00 -17.56 16.96
N ALA A 5 3.69 -17.62 17.12
CA ALA A 5 2.82 -16.47 16.90
C ALA A 5 3.34 -15.36 17.80
N GLY A 6 3.54 -14.17 17.23
CA GLY A 6 4.09 -13.02 17.94
C GLY A 6 3.35 -12.78 19.25
N THR A 7 4.10 -12.35 20.26
CA THR A 7 3.59 -11.97 21.57
C THR A 7 2.49 -10.91 21.39
N PRO A 8 1.40 -10.91 22.17
CA PRO A 8 0.30 -9.94 22.02
C PRO A 8 0.71 -8.46 22.18
N ALA A 9 1.91 -8.19 22.69
CA ALA A 9 2.46 -6.85 22.89
C ALA A 9 3.09 -6.23 21.62
N ASP A 10 3.37 -7.01 20.57
CA ASP A 10 3.99 -6.51 19.33
C ASP A 10 2.96 -5.90 18.35
N VAL A 11 1.67 -5.95 18.69
CA VAL A 11 0.55 -5.46 17.85
C VAL A 11 0.38 -3.93 17.96
N ASP A 12 0.91 -3.31 19.01
CA ASP A 12 0.74 -1.88 19.30
C ASP A 12 1.97 -1.01 18.96
N ASP A 13 3.04 -1.58 18.40
CA ASP A 13 4.19 -0.78 17.93
C ASP A 13 3.86 -0.15 16.55
N PRO A 14 3.75 1.20 16.46
CA PRO A 14 3.48 1.87 15.19
C PRO A 14 4.53 1.52 14.13
N GLU A 15 5.79 1.30 14.51
CA GLU A 15 6.87 0.92 13.62
C GLU A 15 6.64 -0.48 13.01
N ASN A 16 6.10 -1.43 13.78
CA ASN A 16 5.79 -2.77 13.28
C ASN A 16 4.69 -2.74 12.22
N ALA A 17 3.67 -1.88 12.39
CA ALA A 17 2.65 -1.66 11.38
C ALA A 17 3.22 -1.10 10.06
N TRP A 18 4.21 -0.20 10.14
CA TRP A 18 4.90 0.32 8.97
C TRP A 18 5.76 -0.73 8.26
N ARG A 19 6.47 -1.57 9.03
CA ARG A 19 7.23 -2.72 8.49
C ARG A 19 6.32 -3.70 7.76
N GLU A 20 5.14 -3.98 8.31
CA GLU A 20 4.14 -4.83 7.68
C GLU A 20 3.66 -4.25 6.35
N LYS A 21 3.37 -2.94 6.31
CA LYS A 21 2.99 -2.25 5.08
C LYS A 21 4.10 -2.32 4.03
N ALA A 22 5.34 -2.01 4.42
CA ALA A 22 6.50 -2.02 3.52
C ALA A 22 6.75 -3.40 2.89
N ARG A 23 6.75 -4.48 3.70
CA ARG A 23 6.94 -5.83 3.16
C ARG A 23 5.77 -6.28 2.26
N THR A 24 4.55 -5.90 2.62
CA THR A 24 3.35 -6.27 1.85
C THR A 24 3.38 -5.61 0.48
N LEU A 25 3.76 -4.33 0.44
CA LEU A 25 3.90 -3.55 -0.77
C LEU A 25 4.89 -4.20 -1.75
N LEU A 26 6.10 -4.56 -1.30
CA LEU A 26 7.07 -5.25 -2.17
C LEU A 26 6.62 -6.66 -2.59
N ARG A 27 5.96 -7.41 -1.71
CA ARG A 27 5.44 -8.75 -2.04
C ARG A 27 4.34 -8.71 -3.08
N VAL A 28 3.49 -7.68 -3.06
CA VAL A 28 2.44 -7.49 -4.07
C VAL A 28 3.07 -7.25 -5.43
N GLU A 29 4.07 -6.38 -5.52
CA GLU A 29 4.76 -6.12 -6.79
C GLU A 29 5.52 -7.36 -7.29
N GLN A 30 6.19 -8.09 -6.39
CA GLN A 30 6.82 -9.37 -6.73
C GLN A 30 5.81 -10.35 -7.35
N ARG A 31 4.65 -10.52 -6.71
CA ARG A 31 3.59 -11.41 -7.20
C ARG A 31 3.01 -10.96 -8.54
N ARG A 32 2.88 -9.65 -8.76
CA ARG A 32 2.44 -9.10 -10.06
C ARG A 32 3.38 -9.46 -11.20
N GLN A 33 4.68 -9.53 -10.91
CA GLN A 33 5.70 -9.91 -11.90
C GLN A 33 5.92 -11.43 -12.01
N ASN A 34 5.25 -12.24 -11.19
CA ASN A 34 5.38 -13.70 -11.13
C ASN A 34 6.83 -14.19 -10.94
N LEU A 35 7.67 -13.43 -10.21
CA LEU A 35 9.06 -13.80 -9.95
C LEU A 35 9.24 -14.45 -8.57
N THR A 36 10.05 -15.50 -8.52
CA THR A 36 10.49 -16.09 -7.26
C THR A 36 11.61 -15.26 -6.63
N TYR A 37 11.91 -15.50 -5.35
CA TYR A 37 13.06 -14.86 -4.71
C TYR A 37 14.39 -15.28 -5.34
N ALA A 38 14.45 -16.48 -5.94
CA ALA A 38 15.63 -16.98 -6.63
C ALA A 38 15.87 -16.19 -7.92
N ASP A 39 14.82 -15.99 -8.72
CA ASP A 39 14.89 -15.21 -9.96
C ASP A 39 15.31 -13.75 -9.68
N ILE A 40 14.79 -13.17 -8.59
CA ILE A 40 15.16 -11.81 -8.18
C ILE A 40 16.63 -11.76 -7.77
N ALA A 41 17.11 -12.72 -6.99
CA ALA A 41 18.51 -12.79 -6.58
C ALA A 41 19.45 -12.94 -7.79
N GLU A 42 19.11 -13.81 -8.74
CA GLU A 42 19.87 -13.99 -9.99
C GLU A 42 19.95 -12.69 -10.80
N ARG A 43 18.81 -12.00 -10.96
CA ARG A 43 18.78 -10.71 -11.67
C ARG A 43 19.53 -9.61 -10.93
N MET A 44 19.52 -9.61 -9.60
CA MET A 44 20.33 -8.68 -8.79
C MET A 44 21.82 -8.94 -8.98
N GLN A 45 22.23 -10.21 -9.06
CA GLN A 45 23.61 -10.59 -9.37
C GLN A 45 24.02 -10.17 -10.78
N ALA A 46 23.12 -10.27 -11.76
CA ALA A 46 23.37 -9.83 -13.13
C ALA A 46 23.69 -8.32 -13.25
N ILE A 47 23.19 -7.51 -12.32
CA ILE A 47 23.51 -6.06 -12.23
C ILE A 47 24.66 -5.76 -11.25
N GLY A 48 25.39 -6.78 -10.80
CA GLY A 48 26.56 -6.65 -9.92
C GLY A 48 26.24 -6.54 -8.43
N ILE A 49 25.04 -6.92 -7.99
CA ILE A 49 24.66 -6.91 -6.58
C ILE A 49 24.68 -8.32 -6.02
N GLU A 50 25.53 -8.54 -5.01
CA GLU A 50 25.69 -9.83 -4.32
C GLU A 50 24.54 -10.11 -3.35
N GLU A 51 23.33 -10.31 -3.87
CA GLU A 51 22.19 -10.80 -3.09
C GLU A 51 21.96 -12.29 -3.31
N THR A 52 21.58 -13.01 -2.26
CA THR A 52 21.14 -14.41 -2.33
C THR A 52 19.64 -14.50 -2.07
N GLU A 53 18.99 -15.59 -2.51
CA GLU A 53 17.56 -15.82 -2.24
C GLU A 53 17.23 -15.65 -0.75
N VAL A 54 18.08 -16.21 0.12
CA VAL A 54 17.93 -16.15 1.58
C VAL A 54 18.07 -14.73 2.10
N SER A 55 19.04 -13.96 1.58
CA SER A 55 19.24 -12.55 1.95
C SER A 55 18.02 -11.69 1.56
N VAL A 56 17.55 -11.82 0.31
CA VAL A 56 16.36 -11.11 -0.19
C VAL A 56 15.15 -11.46 0.66
N ARG A 57 14.89 -12.77 0.88
CA ARG A 57 13.78 -13.24 1.72
C ARG A 57 13.84 -12.66 3.13
N ASN A 58 15.02 -12.63 3.74
CA ASN A 58 15.20 -12.09 5.08
C ASN A 58 14.95 -10.58 5.14
N LYS A 59 15.43 -9.82 4.15
CA LYS A 59 15.20 -8.36 4.05
C LYS A 59 13.72 -8.03 3.90
N ILE A 60 13.02 -8.75 3.01
CA ILE A 60 11.58 -8.60 2.83
C ILE A 60 10.81 -9.04 4.08
N SER A 61 11.21 -10.14 4.73
CA SER A 61 10.52 -10.66 5.92
C SER A 61 10.59 -9.71 7.12
N ARG A 62 11.75 -9.07 7.34
CA ARG A 62 11.97 -8.11 8.43
C ARG A 62 11.22 -6.79 8.22
N GLY A 63 10.93 -6.43 6.97
CA GLY A 63 10.25 -5.16 6.64
C GLY A 63 11.10 -3.91 6.86
N THR A 64 12.35 -4.07 7.31
CA THR A 64 13.37 -3.01 7.42
C THR A 64 14.48 -3.30 6.43
N PHE A 65 14.51 -2.54 5.34
CA PHE A 65 15.54 -2.64 4.31
C PHE A 65 15.99 -1.24 3.90
N PRO A 66 17.25 -1.08 3.49
CA PRO A 66 17.73 0.18 2.94
C PRO A 66 16.91 0.60 1.71
N ALA A 67 16.71 1.91 1.53
CA ALA A 67 16.06 2.44 0.32
C ALA A 67 16.82 2.04 -0.96
N THR A 68 18.15 1.88 -0.89
CA THR A 68 18.98 1.38 -2.00
C THR A 68 18.55 -0.03 -2.43
N PHE A 69 18.33 -0.95 -1.48
CA PHE A 69 17.81 -2.29 -1.77
C PHE A 69 16.42 -2.22 -2.41
N MET A 70 15.54 -1.34 -1.93
CA MET A 70 14.21 -1.15 -2.52
C MET A 70 14.30 -0.75 -4.00
N LEU A 71 15.17 0.21 -4.34
CA LEU A 71 15.37 0.67 -5.71
C LEU A 71 15.95 -0.43 -6.60
N GLN A 72 16.93 -1.19 -6.10
CA GLN A 72 17.51 -2.32 -6.81
C GLN A 72 16.48 -3.42 -7.06
N PHE A 73 15.64 -3.72 -6.06
CA PHE A 73 14.56 -4.68 -6.14
C PHE A 73 13.51 -4.25 -7.19
N MET A 74 13.10 -2.98 -7.17
CA MET A 74 12.20 -2.39 -8.18
C MET A 74 12.79 -2.44 -9.59
N HIS A 75 14.07 -2.12 -9.73
CA HIS A 75 14.77 -2.15 -11.01
C HIS A 75 14.77 -3.55 -11.62
N VAL A 76 15.10 -4.57 -10.82
CA VAL A 76 15.11 -5.98 -11.21
C VAL A 76 13.71 -6.53 -11.54
N LEU A 77 12.69 -6.02 -10.84
CA LEU A 77 11.28 -6.30 -11.12
C LEU A 77 10.74 -5.57 -12.35
N GLY A 78 11.45 -4.56 -12.86
CA GLY A 78 10.95 -3.70 -13.95
C GLY A 78 9.78 -2.80 -13.53
N VAL A 79 9.70 -2.44 -12.24
CA VAL A 79 8.61 -1.62 -11.70
C VAL A 79 9.07 -0.18 -11.52
N ASN A 80 8.41 0.74 -12.21
CA ASN A 80 8.73 2.17 -12.15
C ASN A 80 7.99 2.92 -11.03
N LEU A 81 6.83 2.40 -10.61
CA LEU A 81 5.96 3.06 -9.64
C LEU A 81 5.32 2.00 -8.75
N ILE A 82 5.40 2.21 -7.44
CA ILE A 82 4.62 1.43 -6.49
C ILE A 82 3.48 2.29 -5.93
N PRO A 83 2.21 1.98 -6.20
CA PRO A 83 1.10 2.76 -5.69
C PRO A 83 0.96 2.58 -4.17
N PHE A 84 1.23 3.64 -3.42
CA PHE A 84 0.93 3.71 -2.00
C PHE A 84 -0.33 4.57 -1.79
N LYS A 85 -1.40 3.98 -1.24
CA LYS A 85 -2.60 4.72 -0.86
C LYS A 85 -2.48 5.09 0.63
N PRO A 86 -2.20 6.36 0.98
CA PRO A 86 -2.24 6.77 2.37
C PRO A 86 -3.68 6.66 2.89
N GLN A 87 -3.88 5.91 3.98
CA GLN A 87 -5.11 6.04 4.76
C GLN A 87 -4.98 7.33 5.57
N LEU A 88 -5.62 8.40 5.11
CA LEU A 88 -5.77 9.62 5.89
C LEU A 88 -6.83 9.36 6.95
N THR A 89 -6.39 9.07 8.17
CA THR A 89 -7.26 8.96 9.34
C THR A 89 -7.24 10.30 10.05
N GLY A 90 -8.20 11.17 9.77
CA GLY A 90 -8.34 12.47 10.43
C GLY A 90 -9.56 13.24 9.91
N GLU A 91 -10.17 14.04 10.76
CA GLU A 91 -11.16 15.03 10.33
C GLU A 91 -10.42 16.12 9.55
N PHE A 92 -10.60 16.14 8.23
CA PHE A 92 -10.07 17.22 7.41
C PHE A 92 -11.06 18.38 7.47
N THR A 93 -10.75 19.41 8.25
CA THR A 93 -11.50 20.66 8.21
C THR A 93 -11.08 21.43 6.96
N LEU A 94 -11.96 21.46 5.96
CA LEU A 94 -11.79 22.34 4.80
C LEU A 94 -11.81 23.80 5.28
N PRO A 95 -10.82 24.64 4.92
CA PRO A 95 -10.93 26.07 5.17
C PRO A 95 -12.18 26.61 4.47
N PRO A 96 -12.93 27.55 5.09
CA PRO A 96 -14.20 28.05 4.56
C PRO A 96 -14.10 28.57 3.12
N GLU A 97 -12.95 29.13 2.76
CA GLU A 97 -12.66 29.68 1.42
C GLU A 97 -12.71 28.64 0.29
N LEU A 98 -12.47 27.35 0.61
CA LEU A 98 -12.58 26.25 -0.34
C LEU A 98 -14.01 25.68 -0.44
N LEU A 99 -14.90 26.02 0.50
CA LEU A 99 -16.32 25.67 0.44
C LEU A 99 -17.09 26.60 -0.51
N GLU A 100 -16.63 27.83 -0.69
CA GLU A 100 -17.30 28.84 -1.53
C GLU A 100 -17.29 28.49 -3.02
N ASN A 101 -16.27 27.74 -3.49
CA ASN A 101 -16.09 27.35 -4.89
C ASN A 101 -16.54 25.91 -5.21
N LEU A 102 -17.23 25.23 -4.30
CA LEU A 102 -17.90 23.98 -4.65
C LEU A 102 -18.97 24.28 -5.70
N PRO A 103 -19.09 23.49 -6.79
CA PRO A 103 -20.21 23.61 -7.71
C PRO A 103 -21.48 23.41 -6.87
N GLN A 104 -22.18 24.52 -6.60
CA GLN A 104 -23.44 24.50 -5.87
C GLN A 104 -24.38 23.63 -6.70
N VAL A 105 -24.63 22.41 -6.22
CA VAL A 105 -25.61 21.52 -6.83
C VAL A 105 -26.94 22.23 -6.72
N ARG A 106 -27.35 22.91 -7.79
CA ARG A 106 -28.72 23.37 -7.95
C ARG A 106 -29.55 22.11 -8.05
N MET A 107 -30.14 21.69 -6.94
CA MET A 107 -31.18 20.67 -6.94
C MET A 107 -32.28 21.17 -7.88
N THR A 108 -32.38 20.59 -9.07
CA THR A 108 -33.48 20.91 -9.98
C THR A 108 -34.77 20.40 -9.33
N PRO A 109 -35.91 21.08 -9.56
CA PRO A 109 -37.20 20.61 -9.02
C PRO A 109 -37.52 19.16 -9.38
N GLU A 110 -37.00 18.64 -10.49
CA GLU A 110 -37.10 17.22 -10.87
C GLU A 110 -36.35 16.29 -9.91
N MET A 111 -35.13 16.63 -9.50
CA MET A 111 -34.36 15.81 -8.56
C MET A 111 -34.99 15.78 -7.17
N VAL A 112 -35.61 16.89 -6.74
CA VAL A 112 -36.39 16.95 -5.50
C VAL A 112 -37.66 16.10 -5.60
N ALA A 113 -38.36 16.15 -6.75
CA ALA A 113 -39.55 15.32 -6.99
C ALA A 113 -39.20 13.82 -7.03
N ALA A 114 -38.05 13.44 -7.60
CA ALA A 114 -37.57 12.06 -7.63
C ALA A 114 -37.20 11.54 -6.22
N LEU A 115 -36.60 12.38 -5.38
CA LEU A 115 -36.24 12.01 -4.01
C LEU A 115 -37.47 11.87 -3.09
N VAL A 116 -38.45 12.77 -3.25
CA VAL A 116 -39.70 12.76 -2.46
C VAL A 116 -40.68 11.69 -2.97
N GLY A 117 -40.61 11.32 -4.25
CA GLY A 117 -41.45 10.29 -4.87
C GLY A 117 -41.06 8.85 -4.55
N ALA A 118 -39.86 8.58 -4.04
CA ALA A 118 -39.39 7.23 -3.73
C ALA A 118 -39.78 6.71 -2.33
N SER A 119 -40.69 7.40 -1.63
CA SER A 119 -41.20 6.98 -0.33
C SER A 119 -42.72 6.85 -0.33
N LYS A 120 -43.26 5.91 -1.13
CA LYS A 120 -44.52 5.24 -0.82
C LYS A 120 -44.78 3.97 -1.65
N LYS A 121 -44.99 2.86 -0.91
CA LYS A 121 -45.54 1.54 -1.30
C LYS A 121 -44.63 0.70 -2.20
N GLU A 122 -44.36 -0.57 -1.92
CA GLU A 122 -45.14 -1.62 -1.25
C GLU A 122 -44.20 -2.63 -0.57
#